data_AF-A0A1M7KIR6-F1
#
_entry.id   AF-A0A1M7KIR6-F1
#
_cell.length_a   1.000
_cell.length_b   1.000
_cell.length_c   1.000
_cell.angle_alpha   90.00
_cell.angle_beta   90.00
_cell.angle_gamma   90.00
#
_symmetry.space_group_name_H-M   'P 1'
#
loop_
_entity.id
_entity.type
_entity.pdbx_description
1 polymer ?
#
loop_
_entity_poly.entity_id
_entity_poly.type
_entity_poly.pdbx_seq_one_letter_code
_entity_poly.pdbx_strand_id
1 'polypeptide(L)'
;MMELVCPAGTPASLRAAVDAGAHSIYCGFADDTNARNFPGLNFSREELASGIAYAKSKGAKVLVAINTFPTAGNEDLWHRAVADAEKAGAHAVILADLGLIAHAAERHPGLRRHLSVQAAAANPDIINFYAETFDVKRVVLPRVLSVQEIAAINREIDVETEVFVFGGLCVMAEGRCSLSSFITGRSPNMNGVCSPASHVTYAEEDQELAAKLGGYTIHRAAKGTPAPYPTLCKGCFKVGSRTGYVFEDPASLDASELLPALSTAGVTALKIEGRQRSRAYVAQVVRNFRAAVEALEQGRPVPAGMLAQLTEGQSATAGAYNKIWR
;
A
#
# COMPACT_ATOMS: atom_id res chain seq x y z
N MET A 1 -10.79 -17.30 -8.36
CA MET A 1 -11.19 -16.32 -7.34
C MET A 1 -9.99 -15.45 -7.01
N MET A 2 -10.08 -14.14 -7.22
CA MET A 2 -9.01 -13.22 -6.81
C MET A 2 -9.13 -12.94 -5.31
N GLU A 3 -8.03 -13.08 -4.58
CA GLU A 3 -7.97 -12.78 -3.15
C GLU A 3 -8.11 -11.27 -2.92
N LEU A 4 -8.89 -10.85 -1.93
CA LEU A 4 -9.05 -9.43 -1.56
C LEU A 4 -8.20 -9.13 -0.33
N VAL A 5 -7.18 -8.29 -0.50
CA VAL A 5 -6.17 -7.96 0.50
C VAL A 5 -6.41 -6.54 1.03
N CYS A 6 -6.96 -6.47 2.24
CA CYS A 6 -7.52 -5.24 2.82
C CYS A 6 -6.60 -4.62 3.89
N PRO A 7 -6.50 -3.29 3.98
CA PRO A 7 -5.67 -2.62 4.96
C PRO A 7 -6.32 -2.65 6.35
N ALA A 8 -5.51 -2.80 7.39
CA ALA A 8 -5.89 -2.46 8.74
C ALA A 8 -4.81 -1.61 9.42
N GLY A 9 -5.15 -0.38 9.76
CA GLY A 9 -4.28 0.50 10.56
C GLY A 9 -4.46 0.34 12.06
N THR A 10 -5.51 -0.33 12.53
CA THR A 10 -5.77 -0.53 13.97
C THR A 10 -6.50 -1.86 14.19
N PRO A 11 -6.49 -2.42 15.42
CA PRO A 11 -7.28 -3.63 15.74
C PRO A 11 -8.77 -3.50 15.43
N ALA A 12 -9.35 -2.31 15.64
CA ALA A 12 -10.74 -2.03 15.28
C ALA A 12 -10.98 -2.09 13.76
N SER A 13 -10.03 -1.59 12.96
CA SER A 13 -10.12 -1.63 11.50
C SER A 13 -9.93 -3.05 10.96
N LEU A 14 -9.09 -3.86 11.60
CA LEU A 14 -8.94 -5.29 11.29
C LEU A 14 -10.28 -6.00 11.46
N ARG A 15 -10.95 -5.83 12.61
CA ARG A 15 -12.27 -6.45 12.86
C ARG A 15 -13.29 -6.01 11.81
N ALA A 16 -13.36 -4.71 11.55
CA ALA A 16 -14.29 -4.15 10.57
C ALA A 16 -14.05 -4.69 9.14
N ALA A 17 -12.80 -4.86 8.73
CA ALA A 17 -12.45 -5.43 7.42
C ALA A 17 -12.80 -6.92 7.33
N VAL A 18 -12.52 -7.70 8.38
CA VAL A 18 -12.85 -9.13 8.45
C VAL A 18 -14.38 -9.32 8.42
N ASP A 19 -15.13 -8.59 9.26
CA ASP A 19 -16.60 -8.65 9.29
C ASP A 19 -17.23 -8.19 7.97
N ALA A 20 -16.53 -7.33 7.20
CA ALA A 20 -16.95 -6.88 5.88
C ALA A 20 -16.64 -7.89 4.74
N GLY A 21 -15.96 -9.01 5.03
CA GLY A 21 -15.69 -10.07 4.06
C GLY A 21 -14.31 -10.05 3.41
N ALA A 22 -13.32 -9.39 4.02
CA ALA A 22 -11.94 -9.44 3.55
C ALA A 22 -11.39 -10.88 3.58
N HIS A 23 -10.72 -11.31 2.51
CA HIS A 23 -10.03 -12.60 2.47
C HIS A 23 -8.74 -12.56 3.30
N SER A 24 -7.99 -11.47 3.14
CA SER A 24 -6.72 -11.23 3.82
C SER A 24 -6.70 -9.80 4.35
N ILE A 25 -6.11 -9.63 5.53
CA ILE A 25 -5.80 -8.34 6.13
C ILE A 25 -4.30 -8.13 6.07
N TYR A 26 -3.85 -6.92 5.71
CA TYR A 26 -2.46 -6.54 5.92
C TYR A 26 -2.33 -5.38 6.92
N CYS A 27 -1.40 -5.53 7.85
CA CYS A 27 -1.10 -4.57 8.93
C CYS A 27 0.41 -4.54 9.21
N GLY A 28 0.85 -3.75 10.19
CA GLY A 28 2.26 -3.70 10.62
C GLY A 28 2.37 -3.46 12.12
N PHE A 29 3.60 -3.50 12.63
CA PHE A 29 3.90 -3.15 14.02
C PHE A 29 3.97 -1.63 14.22
N ALA A 30 3.74 -1.17 15.44
CA ALA A 30 3.85 0.24 15.82
C ALA A 30 5.32 0.67 15.99
N ASP A 31 6.11 0.48 14.94
CA ASP A 31 7.53 0.83 14.84
C ASP A 31 7.94 1.05 13.36
N ASP A 32 9.23 1.31 13.14
CA ASP A 32 9.79 1.71 11.84
C ASP A 32 9.81 0.58 10.80
N THR A 33 9.36 -0.64 11.14
CA THR A 33 9.46 -1.82 10.26
C THR A 33 8.52 -1.79 9.05
N ASN A 34 7.60 -0.85 8.95
CA ASN A 34 6.62 -0.83 7.87
C ASN A 34 6.34 0.57 7.30
N ALA A 35 5.98 0.62 6.02
CA ALA A 35 5.85 1.85 5.24
C ALA A 35 4.64 2.76 5.60
N ARG A 36 4.00 2.53 6.74
CA ARG A 36 2.88 3.33 7.29
C ARG A 36 3.02 3.49 8.80
N ASN A 37 4.19 3.90 9.27
CA ASN A 37 4.45 4.20 10.68
C ASN A 37 3.95 5.62 11.05
N PHE A 38 2.64 5.76 11.23
CA PHE A 38 2.01 7.01 11.67
C PHE A 38 1.54 6.89 13.13
N PRO A 39 1.59 7.97 13.93
CA PRO A 39 1.05 7.97 15.29
C PRO A 39 -0.41 7.52 15.34
N GLY A 40 -0.73 6.65 16.29
CA GLY A 40 -2.09 6.13 16.49
C GLY A 40 -2.49 4.99 15.54
N LEU A 41 -1.59 4.53 14.67
CA LEU A 41 -1.77 3.34 13.84
C LEU A 41 -0.86 2.19 14.28
N ASN A 42 -1.07 1.06 13.63
CA ASN A 42 -0.39 -0.21 13.77
C ASN A 42 -0.70 -0.91 15.10
N PHE A 43 0.01 -2.02 15.33
CA PHE A 43 -0.32 -2.99 16.36
C PHE A 43 0.87 -3.16 17.31
N SER A 44 0.58 -3.28 18.60
CA SER A 44 1.47 -3.99 19.51
C SER A 44 1.51 -5.49 19.18
N ARG A 45 2.49 -6.21 19.74
CA ARG A 45 2.62 -7.66 19.51
C ARG A 45 1.40 -8.43 20.03
N GLU A 46 0.88 -8.03 21.21
CA GLU A 46 -0.30 -8.63 21.82
C GLU A 46 -1.58 -8.38 21.00
N GLU A 47 -1.77 -7.14 20.55
CA GLU A 47 -2.90 -6.80 19.69
C GLU A 47 -2.85 -7.53 18.34
N LEU A 48 -1.64 -7.70 17.78
CA LEU A 48 -1.47 -8.47 16.54
C LEU A 48 -1.87 -9.94 16.75
N ALA A 49 -1.37 -10.59 17.81
CA ALA A 49 -1.72 -11.97 18.12
C ALA A 49 -3.24 -12.14 18.33
N SER A 50 -3.88 -11.22 19.07
CA SER A 50 -5.34 -11.20 19.23
C SER A 50 -6.07 -10.99 17.90
N GLY A 51 -5.58 -10.08 17.05
CA GLY A 51 -6.13 -9.81 15.73
C GLY A 51 -6.04 -11.01 14.78
N ILE A 52 -4.90 -11.72 14.79
CA ILE A 52 -4.69 -12.95 14.02
C ILE A 52 -5.66 -14.04 14.48
N ALA A 53 -5.79 -14.26 15.79
CA ALA A 53 -6.73 -15.26 16.32
C ALA A 53 -8.17 -14.97 15.90
N TYR A 54 -8.59 -13.70 15.97
CA TYR A 54 -9.91 -13.28 15.52
C TYR A 54 -10.11 -13.48 14.01
N ALA A 55 -9.16 -13.03 13.18
CA ALA A 55 -9.25 -13.21 11.73
C ALA A 55 -9.34 -14.69 11.33
N LYS A 56 -8.50 -15.54 11.96
CA LYS A 56 -8.51 -16.98 11.76
C LYS A 56 -9.85 -17.61 12.14
N SER A 57 -10.49 -17.16 13.22
CA SER A 57 -11.83 -17.64 13.62
C SER A 57 -12.92 -17.34 12.58
N LYS A 58 -12.68 -16.39 11.68
CA LYS A 58 -13.56 -15.98 10.58
C LYS A 58 -13.08 -16.47 9.20
N GLY A 59 -12.01 -17.27 9.15
CA GLY A 59 -11.41 -17.76 7.91
C GLY A 59 -10.57 -16.75 7.13
N ALA A 60 -10.29 -15.58 7.72
CA ALA A 60 -9.44 -14.55 7.10
C ALA A 60 -7.96 -14.74 7.47
N LYS A 61 -7.07 -14.41 6.53
CA LYS A 61 -5.62 -14.44 6.73
C LYS A 61 -5.11 -13.08 7.22
N VAL A 62 -3.98 -13.07 7.93
CA VAL A 62 -3.29 -11.82 8.30
C VAL A 62 -1.87 -11.84 7.76
N LEU A 63 -1.50 -10.79 7.04
CA LEU A 63 -0.21 -10.55 6.42
C LEU A 63 0.47 -9.39 7.15
N VAL A 64 1.70 -9.59 7.63
CA VAL A 64 2.41 -8.56 8.40
C VAL A 64 3.43 -7.87 7.50
N ALA A 65 3.26 -6.57 7.30
CA ALA A 65 4.20 -5.75 6.59
C ALA A 65 5.42 -5.45 7.47
N ILE A 66 6.59 -5.91 7.03
CA ILE A 66 7.91 -5.64 7.61
C ILE A 66 8.78 -5.18 6.44
N ASN A 67 8.31 -4.12 5.79
CA ASN A 67 8.65 -3.80 4.41
C ASN A 67 9.44 -2.50 4.25
N THR A 68 10.06 -1.99 5.31
CA THR A 68 11.07 -0.92 5.26
C THR A 68 12.48 -1.50 5.25
N PHE A 69 13.47 -0.65 4.98
CA PHE A 69 14.88 -1.03 4.87
C PHE A 69 15.62 -0.76 6.19
N PRO A 70 16.25 -1.78 6.81
CA PRO A 70 17.11 -1.60 7.96
C PRO A 70 18.26 -0.63 7.68
N THR A 71 18.67 0.13 8.70
CA THR A 71 19.93 0.89 8.64
C THR A 71 21.08 0.01 9.12
N ALA A 72 22.28 0.29 8.62
CA ALA A 72 23.50 -0.40 9.05
C ALA A 72 23.63 -0.38 10.58
N GLY A 73 23.71 -1.57 11.19
CA GLY A 73 23.84 -1.76 12.63
C GLY A 73 22.52 -1.71 13.42
N ASN A 74 21.37 -1.60 12.76
CA ASN A 74 20.05 -1.57 13.40
C ASN A 74 19.10 -2.69 12.90
N GLU A 75 19.63 -3.74 12.29
CA GLU A 75 18.89 -4.85 11.67
C GLU A 75 18.04 -5.63 12.68
N ASP A 76 18.48 -5.65 13.93
CA ASP A 76 17.87 -6.33 15.07
C ASP A 76 16.37 -6.08 15.24
N LEU A 77 15.91 -4.85 14.97
CA LEU A 77 14.48 -4.53 15.06
C LEU A 77 13.67 -5.31 14.02
N TRP A 78 14.16 -5.40 12.79
CA TRP A 78 13.51 -6.11 11.70
C TRP A 78 13.57 -7.63 11.89
N HIS A 79 14.72 -8.16 12.33
CA HIS A 79 14.84 -9.58 12.66
C HIS A 79 13.84 -10.00 13.75
N ARG A 80 13.75 -9.21 14.84
CA ARG A 80 12.75 -9.45 15.89
C ARG A 80 11.31 -9.35 15.37
N ALA A 81 11.02 -8.39 14.49
CA ALA A 81 9.68 -8.26 13.91
C ALA A 81 9.28 -9.49 13.08
N VAL A 82 10.21 -10.09 12.33
CA VAL A 82 9.95 -11.34 11.59
C VAL A 82 9.64 -12.48 12.56
N ALA A 83 10.46 -12.64 13.61
CA ALA A 83 10.24 -13.65 14.65
C ALA A 83 8.92 -13.43 15.41
N ASP A 84 8.58 -12.19 15.74
CA ASP A 84 7.31 -11.83 16.40
C ASP A 84 6.11 -12.16 15.51
N ALA A 85 6.19 -11.89 14.20
CA ALA A 85 5.14 -12.21 13.24
C ALA A 85 4.93 -13.73 13.10
N GLU A 86 6.01 -14.51 13.04
CA GLU A 86 5.94 -15.98 13.04
C GLU A 86 5.31 -16.50 14.33
N LYS A 87 5.79 -16.03 15.49
CA LYS A 87 5.28 -16.42 16.81
C LYS A 87 3.80 -16.09 16.98
N ALA A 88 3.35 -14.95 16.44
CA ALA A 88 1.94 -14.55 16.47
C ALA A 88 1.05 -15.37 15.51
N GLY A 89 1.65 -16.19 14.64
CA GLY A 89 0.95 -17.03 13.67
C GLY A 89 0.49 -16.29 12.42
N ALA A 90 1.24 -15.28 11.98
CA ALA A 90 0.95 -14.58 10.73
C ALA A 90 0.91 -15.55 9.55
N HIS A 91 0.00 -15.33 8.60
CA HIS A 91 -0.09 -16.16 7.40
C HIS A 91 1.10 -15.92 6.47
N ALA A 92 1.57 -14.67 6.37
CA ALA A 92 2.78 -14.31 5.64
C ALA A 92 3.38 -13.01 6.18
N VAL A 93 4.65 -12.78 5.88
CA VAL A 93 5.32 -11.48 6.00
C VAL A 93 5.52 -10.84 4.64
N ILE A 94 5.35 -9.52 4.55
CA ILE A 94 5.58 -8.73 3.34
C ILE A 94 6.90 -7.97 3.54
N LEU A 95 7.93 -8.34 2.76
CA LEU A 95 9.31 -7.88 2.93
C LEU A 95 9.82 -7.14 1.69
N ALA A 96 10.81 -6.26 1.83
CA ALA A 96 11.37 -5.49 0.71
C ALA A 96 12.90 -5.59 0.63
N ASP A 97 13.56 -5.49 1.77
CA ASP A 97 15.01 -5.57 1.86
C ASP A 97 15.53 -6.99 1.56
N LEU A 98 16.52 -7.09 0.67
CA LEU A 98 17.08 -8.37 0.22
C LEU A 98 17.74 -9.14 1.37
N GLY A 99 18.45 -8.45 2.26
CA GLY A 99 19.11 -9.06 3.42
C GLY A 99 18.10 -9.60 4.42
N LEU A 100 17.03 -8.84 4.69
CA LEU A 100 15.93 -9.27 5.54
C LEU A 100 15.14 -10.45 4.95
N ILE A 101 14.94 -10.47 3.64
CA ILE A 101 14.33 -11.61 2.93
C ILE A 101 15.20 -12.85 3.09
N ALA A 102 16.51 -12.73 2.87
CA ALA A 102 17.46 -13.82 3.06
C ALA A 102 17.44 -14.34 4.51
N HIS A 103 17.45 -13.43 5.50
CA HIS A 103 17.33 -13.76 6.91
C HIS A 103 16.04 -14.54 7.21
N ALA A 104 14.90 -14.08 6.70
CA ALA A 104 13.61 -14.74 6.91
C ALA A 104 13.56 -16.12 6.23
N ALA A 105 14.19 -16.30 5.07
CA ALA A 105 14.28 -17.59 4.40
C ALA A 105 15.16 -18.58 5.18
N GLU A 106 16.29 -18.13 5.73
CA GLU A 106 17.22 -18.96 6.49
C GLU A 106 16.69 -19.34 7.87
N ARG A 107 16.15 -18.36 8.62
CA ARG A 107 15.79 -18.53 10.04
C ARG A 107 14.34 -18.86 10.30
N HIS A 108 13.46 -18.54 9.36
CA HIS A 108 12.01 -18.74 9.47
C HIS A 108 11.46 -19.46 8.20
N PRO A 109 12.01 -20.62 7.82
CA PRO A 109 11.70 -21.25 6.52
C PRO A 109 10.20 -21.57 6.36
N GLY A 110 9.50 -21.88 7.45
CA GLY A 110 8.06 -22.15 7.46
C GLY A 110 7.15 -20.92 7.34
N LEU A 111 7.68 -19.71 7.55
CA LEU A 111 6.92 -18.47 7.42
C LEU A 111 6.80 -18.08 5.95
N ARG A 112 5.57 -18.00 5.42
CA ARG A 112 5.32 -17.60 4.03
C ARG A 112 5.84 -16.18 3.78
N ARG A 113 6.57 -15.98 2.67
CA ARG A 113 7.17 -14.69 2.29
C ARG A 113 6.47 -14.10 1.08
N HIS A 114 6.10 -12.83 1.18
CA HIS A 114 5.59 -12.00 0.08
C HIS A 114 6.59 -10.88 -0.20
N LEU A 115 6.81 -10.57 -1.47
CA LEU A 115 7.66 -9.47 -1.90
C LEU A 115 6.84 -8.18 -1.98
N SER A 116 7.27 -7.18 -1.22
CA SER A 116 6.66 -5.86 -1.18
C SER A 116 6.91 -5.11 -2.48
N VAL A 117 5.96 -4.23 -2.82
CA VAL A 117 6.12 -3.27 -3.92
C VAL A 117 7.36 -2.38 -3.74
N GLN A 118 7.85 -2.19 -2.49
CA GLN A 118 9.08 -1.46 -2.22
C GLN A 118 10.34 -2.10 -2.82
N ALA A 119 10.32 -3.39 -3.15
CA ALA A 119 11.44 -4.03 -3.87
C ALA A 119 11.51 -3.64 -5.36
N ALA A 120 10.48 -2.98 -5.89
CA ALA A 120 10.39 -2.53 -7.28
C ALA A 120 10.65 -3.63 -8.33
N ALA A 121 10.24 -4.87 -8.03
CA ALA A 121 10.36 -6.01 -8.93
C ALA A 121 9.34 -5.89 -10.08
N ALA A 122 9.81 -5.51 -11.27
CA ALA A 122 8.96 -5.13 -12.41
C ALA A 122 9.13 -6.02 -13.66
N ASN A 123 9.87 -7.12 -13.58
CA ASN A 123 10.10 -8.05 -14.68
C ASN A 123 10.29 -9.49 -14.17
N PRO A 124 10.19 -10.51 -15.05
CA PRO A 124 10.30 -11.92 -14.64
C PRO A 124 11.64 -12.28 -13.99
N ASP A 125 12.78 -11.80 -14.52
CA ASP A 125 14.12 -12.15 -14.01
C ASP A 125 14.26 -11.88 -12.52
N ILE A 126 13.90 -10.67 -12.09
CA ILE A 126 14.00 -10.28 -10.68
C ILE A 126 12.98 -11.02 -9.81
N ILE A 127 11.77 -11.27 -10.33
CA ILE A 127 10.72 -11.99 -9.61
C ILE A 127 11.12 -13.45 -9.39
N ASN A 128 11.62 -14.12 -10.44
CA ASN A 128 12.08 -15.50 -10.39
C ASN A 128 13.30 -15.64 -9.48
N PHE A 129 14.24 -14.68 -9.50
CA PHE A 129 15.35 -14.64 -8.55
C PHE A 129 14.86 -14.67 -7.09
N TYR A 130 13.87 -13.84 -6.75
CA TYR A 130 13.29 -13.83 -5.39
C TYR A 130 12.54 -15.13 -5.06
N ALA A 131 11.81 -15.67 -6.03
CA ALA A 131 11.04 -16.90 -5.87
C ALA A 131 11.95 -18.12 -5.63
N GLU A 132 12.97 -18.29 -6.47
CA GLU A 132 13.89 -19.43 -6.44
C GLU A 132 14.86 -19.37 -5.27
N THR A 133 15.40 -18.19 -4.97
CA THR A 133 16.45 -18.04 -3.94
C THR A 133 15.89 -18.00 -2.53
N PHE A 134 14.70 -17.39 -2.35
CA PHE A 134 14.16 -17.10 -1.02
C PHE A 134 12.75 -17.64 -0.79
N ASP A 135 12.27 -18.49 -1.69
CA ASP A 135 10.96 -19.13 -1.58
C ASP A 135 9.82 -18.09 -1.45
N VAL A 136 9.95 -16.96 -2.15
CA VAL A 136 8.89 -15.94 -2.23
C VAL A 136 7.68 -16.54 -2.94
N LYS A 137 6.50 -16.40 -2.33
CA LYS A 137 5.26 -17.02 -2.82
C LYS A 137 4.32 -16.06 -3.52
N ARG A 138 4.50 -14.76 -3.29
CA ARG A 138 3.67 -13.70 -3.87
C ARG A 138 4.49 -12.44 -4.08
N VAL A 139 4.29 -11.75 -5.19
CA VAL A 139 4.85 -10.43 -5.46
C VAL A 139 3.76 -9.37 -5.57
N VAL A 140 3.94 -8.25 -4.85
CA VAL A 140 3.12 -7.05 -5.03
C VAL A 140 3.74 -6.23 -6.17
N LEU A 141 3.07 -6.21 -7.32
CA LEU A 141 3.62 -5.60 -8.54
C LEU A 141 3.63 -4.06 -8.46
N PRO A 142 4.66 -3.40 -9.02
CA PRO A 142 4.72 -1.94 -9.14
C PRO A 142 3.55 -1.35 -9.91
N ARG A 143 3.03 -0.21 -9.43
CA ARG A 143 1.89 0.53 -10.01
C ARG A 143 2.22 1.28 -11.31
N VAL A 144 3.37 0.98 -11.93
CA VAL A 144 3.83 1.57 -13.20
C VAL A 144 3.51 0.68 -14.41
N LEU A 145 3.07 -0.56 -14.14
CA LEU A 145 2.81 -1.57 -15.16
C LEU A 145 1.40 -1.46 -15.72
N SER A 146 1.26 -1.67 -17.03
CA SER A 146 -0.05 -1.83 -17.66
C SER A 146 -0.59 -3.24 -17.45
N VAL A 147 -1.89 -3.45 -17.70
CA VAL A 147 -2.50 -4.79 -17.62
C VAL A 147 -1.83 -5.77 -18.60
N GLN A 148 -1.43 -5.30 -19.78
CA GLN A 148 -0.74 -6.12 -20.78
C GLN A 148 0.65 -6.53 -20.32
N GLU A 149 1.37 -5.65 -19.63
CA GLU A 149 2.69 -5.95 -19.05
C GLU A 149 2.57 -6.93 -17.88
N ILE A 150 1.55 -6.77 -17.04
CA ILE A 150 1.23 -7.73 -15.97
C ILE A 150 0.93 -9.12 -16.59
N ALA A 151 0.12 -9.16 -17.64
CA ALA A 151 -0.17 -10.40 -18.35
C ALA A 151 1.08 -11.03 -18.99
N ALA A 152 2.06 -10.23 -19.41
CA ALA A 152 3.33 -10.72 -19.92
C ALA A 152 4.18 -11.33 -18.81
N ILE A 153 4.33 -10.61 -17.69
CA ILE A 153 5.05 -11.10 -16.51
C ILE A 153 4.45 -12.42 -16.01
N ASN A 154 3.13 -12.52 -15.90
CA ASN A 154 2.44 -13.72 -15.41
C ASN A 154 2.58 -14.95 -16.32
N ARG A 155 3.08 -14.82 -17.56
CA ARG A 155 3.40 -15.97 -18.41
C ARG A 155 4.78 -16.57 -18.11
N GLU A 156 5.62 -15.84 -17.37
CA GLU A 156 7.04 -16.15 -17.18
C GLU A 156 7.41 -16.39 -15.71
N ILE A 157 6.42 -16.37 -14.80
CA ILE A 157 6.61 -16.57 -13.36
C ILE A 157 5.57 -17.55 -12.81
N ASP A 158 5.94 -18.27 -11.75
CA ASP A 158 5.06 -19.25 -11.07
C ASP A 158 4.50 -18.76 -9.72
N VAL A 159 4.84 -17.53 -9.31
CA VAL A 159 4.41 -16.95 -8.03
C VAL A 159 3.08 -16.20 -8.16
N GLU A 160 2.36 -16.08 -7.04
CA GLU A 160 1.15 -15.27 -6.97
C GLU A 160 1.46 -13.79 -7.25
N THR A 161 0.58 -13.10 -7.98
CA THR A 161 0.68 -11.66 -8.20
C THR A 161 -0.42 -10.90 -7.49
N GLU A 162 -0.02 -9.83 -6.81
CA GLU A 162 -0.88 -8.88 -6.10
C GLU A 162 -0.76 -7.50 -6.71
N VAL A 163 -1.88 -6.86 -7.04
CA VAL A 163 -1.92 -5.53 -7.65
C VAL A 163 -2.79 -4.59 -6.83
N PHE A 164 -2.44 -3.30 -6.79
CA PHE A 164 -3.31 -2.31 -6.14
C PHE A 164 -4.51 -2.02 -7.03
N VAL A 165 -5.70 -1.98 -6.44
CA VAL A 165 -6.94 -1.64 -7.18
C VAL A 165 -7.64 -0.39 -6.68
N PHE A 166 -7.28 0.08 -5.48
CA PHE A 166 -7.92 1.25 -4.89
C PHE A 166 -7.05 1.98 -3.88
N GLY A 167 -7.22 3.30 -3.79
CA GLY A 167 -6.64 4.16 -2.76
C GLY A 167 -5.51 5.08 -3.27
N GLY A 168 -4.69 5.60 -2.36
CA GLY A 168 -3.71 6.64 -2.71
C GLY A 168 -2.59 6.15 -3.63
N LEU A 169 -2.35 6.89 -4.73
CA LEU A 169 -1.18 6.68 -5.60
C LEU A 169 0.08 7.30 -5.01
N CYS A 170 1.20 6.60 -5.20
CA CYS A 170 2.54 7.13 -4.97
C CYS A 170 3.14 7.51 -6.33
N VAL A 171 4.05 8.49 -6.33
CA VAL A 171 4.94 8.74 -7.47
C VAL A 171 5.66 7.45 -7.87
N MET A 172 5.81 7.28 -9.18
CA MET A 172 6.13 6.07 -9.96
C MET A 172 7.52 5.42 -9.70
N ALA A 173 8.13 5.62 -8.54
CA ALA A 173 9.41 5.03 -8.11
C ALA A 173 9.29 4.38 -6.72
N GLU A 174 8.58 3.24 -6.68
CA GLU A 174 8.32 2.47 -5.46
C GLU A 174 9.62 2.10 -4.73
N GLY A 175 9.65 2.29 -3.40
CA GLY A 175 10.81 1.98 -2.56
C GLY A 175 12.05 2.87 -2.77
N ARG A 176 11.98 3.89 -3.63
CA ARG A 176 13.13 4.76 -3.98
C ARG A 176 12.90 6.24 -3.68
N CYS A 177 11.87 6.57 -2.91
CA CYS A 177 11.51 7.96 -2.63
C CYS A 177 12.50 8.64 -1.67
N SER A 178 13.17 9.71 -2.14
CA SER A 178 14.05 10.57 -1.32
C SER A 178 13.43 11.93 -0.99
N LEU A 179 12.23 12.22 -1.51
CA LEU A 179 11.55 13.51 -1.37
C LEU A 179 11.30 13.88 0.10
N SER A 180 10.75 12.95 0.88
CA SER A 180 10.50 13.20 2.30
C SER A 180 11.79 13.29 3.11
N SER A 181 12.78 12.44 2.79
CA SER A 181 14.09 12.46 3.46
C SER A 181 14.78 13.80 3.29
N PHE A 182 14.72 14.37 2.07
CA PHE A 182 15.30 15.67 1.78
C PHE A 182 14.65 16.79 2.61
N ILE A 183 13.32 16.78 2.73
CA ILE A 183 12.58 17.91 3.30
C ILE A 183 12.33 17.80 4.81
N THR A 184 12.27 16.59 5.35
CA THR A 184 11.95 16.33 6.77
C THR A 184 13.04 15.59 7.52
N GLY A 185 14.07 15.09 6.84
CA GLY A 185 15.04 14.15 7.43
C GLY A 185 14.48 12.76 7.73
N ARG A 186 13.19 12.50 7.45
CA ARG A 186 12.55 11.19 7.64
C ARG A 186 12.27 10.51 6.31
N SER A 187 12.61 9.23 6.22
CA SER A 187 12.48 8.44 5.00
C SER A 187 11.22 7.57 5.03
N PRO A 188 10.40 7.54 3.97
CA PRO A 188 9.28 6.59 3.88
C PRO A 188 9.76 5.14 3.75
N ASN A 189 10.99 4.96 3.25
CA ASN A 189 11.59 3.66 3.03
C ASN A 189 12.21 3.12 4.33
N MET A 190 12.57 3.97 5.30
CA MET A 190 13.28 3.54 6.52
C MET A 190 12.48 3.82 7.80
N ASN A 191 11.86 4.99 7.91
CA ASN A 191 11.03 5.40 9.06
C ASN A 191 9.53 5.18 8.81
N GLY A 192 9.17 4.69 7.63
CA GLY A 192 7.79 4.32 7.33
C GLY A 192 6.80 5.49 7.14
N VAL A 193 7.29 6.71 6.94
CA VAL A 193 6.43 7.91 6.87
C VAL A 193 6.83 8.86 5.72
N CYS A 194 5.87 9.21 4.86
CA CYS A 194 6.09 10.14 3.73
C CYS A 194 5.93 11.61 4.12
N SER A 195 5.06 11.89 5.10
CA SER A 195 4.73 13.23 5.57
C SER A 195 4.44 13.16 7.06
N PRO A 196 5.49 13.27 7.90
CA PRO A 196 5.34 13.19 9.34
C PRO A 196 4.46 14.34 9.86
N ALA A 197 3.45 14.03 10.67
CA ALA A 197 2.54 15.04 11.22
C ALA A 197 3.28 16.16 11.98
N SER A 198 4.40 15.83 12.63
CA SER A 198 5.26 16.80 13.33
C SER A 198 5.95 17.82 12.41
N HIS A 199 5.97 17.58 11.11
CA HIS A 199 6.58 18.46 10.10
C HIS A 199 5.53 19.16 9.23
N VAL A 200 4.25 18.92 9.50
CA VAL A 200 3.13 19.53 8.79
C VAL A 200 2.72 20.82 9.49
N THR A 201 2.56 21.89 8.71
CA THR A 201 2.08 23.17 9.23
C THR A 201 1.10 23.80 8.24
N TYR A 202 0.04 24.42 8.75
CA TYR A 202 -0.86 25.25 7.96
C TYR A 202 -0.75 26.68 8.48
N ALA A 203 -0.61 27.64 7.56
CA ALA A 203 -0.52 29.05 7.88
C ALA A 203 -1.42 29.87 6.95
N GLU A 204 -2.13 30.85 7.48
CA GLU A 204 -2.80 31.85 6.65
C GLU A 204 -1.78 32.89 6.19
N GLU A 205 -1.57 33.01 4.89
CA GLU A 205 -0.64 33.95 4.24
C GLU A 205 -1.34 34.59 3.05
N ASP A 206 -1.35 35.93 2.96
CA ASP A 206 -1.91 36.66 1.81
C ASP A 206 -3.36 36.28 1.44
N GLN A 207 -4.21 36.04 2.45
CA GLN A 207 -5.59 35.56 2.30
C GLN A 207 -5.73 34.14 1.70
N GLU A 208 -4.64 33.37 1.65
CA GLU A 208 -4.61 31.97 1.25
C GLU A 208 -4.17 31.08 2.42
N LEU A 209 -4.56 29.81 2.36
CA LEU A 209 -4.05 28.77 3.25
C LEU A 209 -2.80 28.15 2.62
N ALA A 210 -1.65 28.40 3.23
CA ALA A 210 -0.38 27.77 2.87
C ALA A 210 -0.22 26.45 3.64
N ALA A 211 -0.15 25.34 2.91
CA ALA A 211 0.12 24.03 3.46
C ALA A 211 1.62 23.71 3.31
N LYS A 212 2.28 23.46 4.44
CA LYS A 212 3.75 23.31 4.52
C LYS A 212 4.15 21.93 5.00
N LEU A 213 5.31 21.47 4.52
CA LEU A 213 5.99 20.27 4.98
C LEU A 213 7.48 20.57 5.16
N GLY A 214 8.01 20.30 6.36
CA GLY A 214 9.43 20.53 6.65
C GLY A 214 9.88 21.98 6.48
N GLY A 215 8.97 22.94 6.67
CA GLY A 215 9.23 24.37 6.49
C GLY A 215 9.00 24.91 5.08
N TYR A 216 8.77 24.06 4.09
CA TYR A 216 8.52 24.48 2.71
C TYR A 216 7.03 24.54 2.41
N THR A 217 6.59 25.60 1.73
CA THR A 217 5.23 25.67 1.18
C THR A 217 5.11 24.78 -0.04
N ILE A 218 4.20 23.81 0.00
CA ILE A 218 4.02 22.82 -1.07
C ILE A 218 2.63 22.90 -1.71
N HIS A 219 1.70 23.65 -1.11
CA HIS A 219 0.37 23.90 -1.65
C HIS A 219 -0.16 25.23 -1.10
N ARG A 220 -0.86 25.99 -1.95
CA ARG A 220 -1.66 27.15 -1.55
C ARG A 220 -3.10 26.96 -1.99
N ALA A 221 -4.04 27.16 -1.09
CA ALA A 221 -5.47 27.01 -1.32
C ALA A 221 -6.19 28.30 -0.95
N ALA A 222 -7.19 28.71 -1.73
CA ALA A 222 -7.97 29.91 -1.43
C ALA A 222 -8.71 29.76 -0.08
N LYS A 223 -8.97 30.87 0.61
CA LYS A 223 -9.68 30.84 1.89
C LYS A 223 -11.04 30.13 1.76
N GLY A 224 -11.31 29.21 2.70
CA GLY A 224 -12.54 28.41 2.70
C GLY A 224 -12.51 27.17 1.80
N THR A 225 -11.44 26.96 1.03
CA THR A 225 -11.24 25.70 0.29
C THR A 225 -10.44 24.70 1.14
N PRO A 226 -10.82 23.40 1.16
CA PRO A 226 -10.05 22.39 1.86
C PRO A 226 -8.66 22.22 1.25
N ALA A 227 -7.61 22.31 2.06
CA ALA A 227 -6.26 21.93 1.64
C ALA A 227 -6.04 20.42 1.84
N PRO A 228 -5.42 19.72 0.87
CA PRO A 228 -5.05 18.32 1.05
C PRO A 228 -3.95 18.18 2.10
N TYR A 229 -3.82 16.98 2.67
CA TYR A 229 -2.73 16.69 3.60
C TYR A 229 -1.37 16.88 2.92
N PRO A 230 -0.45 17.69 3.48
CA PRO A 230 0.81 18.04 2.83
C PRO A 230 1.66 16.82 2.50
N THR A 231 1.64 16.41 1.24
CA THR A 231 2.44 15.32 0.70
C THR A 231 3.26 15.86 -0.45
N LEU A 232 4.60 15.82 -0.35
CA LEU A 232 5.48 16.56 -1.26
C LEU A 232 5.23 16.22 -2.74
N CYS A 233 5.03 14.95 -3.05
CA CYS A 233 4.76 14.48 -4.41
C CYS A 233 3.36 14.82 -4.93
N LYS A 234 2.44 15.30 -4.07
CA LYS A 234 1.11 15.78 -4.45
C LYS A 234 1.00 17.31 -4.27
N GLY A 235 2.13 18.00 -4.12
CA GLY A 235 2.18 19.45 -4.01
C GLY A 235 1.84 20.14 -5.33
N CYS A 236 1.31 21.37 -5.24
CA CYS A 236 1.04 22.24 -6.38
C CYS A 236 2.17 23.27 -6.48
N PHE A 237 2.97 23.17 -7.54
CA PHE A 237 4.20 23.95 -7.71
C PHE A 237 4.14 24.84 -8.95
N LYS A 238 4.89 25.94 -8.90
CA LYS A 238 5.15 26.79 -10.07
C LYS A 238 6.45 26.37 -10.74
N VAL A 239 6.37 25.91 -11.98
CA VAL A 239 7.51 25.51 -12.83
C VAL A 239 7.50 26.36 -14.08
N GLY A 240 8.44 27.32 -14.15
CA GLY A 240 8.45 28.34 -15.19
C GLY A 240 7.15 29.17 -15.18
N SER A 241 6.40 29.12 -16.29
CA SER A 241 5.11 29.80 -16.46
C SER A 241 3.90 28.98 -16.00
N ARG A 242 4.08 27.70 -15.65
CA ARG A 242 2.98 26.78 -15.31
C ARG A 242 2.88 26.60 -13.79
N THR A 243 1.66 26.55 -13.28
CA THR A 243 1.36 26.14 -11.90
C THR A 243 0.50 24.88 -11.95
N GLY A 244 0.84 23.86 -11.18
CA GLY A 244 0.06 22.61 -11.12
C GLY A 244 0.73 21.50 -10.32
N TYR A 245 0.13 20.31 -10.34
CA TYR A 245 0.69 19.11 -9.73
C TYR A 245 1.75 18.52 -10.66
N VAL A 246 3.02 18.73 -10.31
CA VAL A 246 4.15 18.42 -11.22
C VAL A 246 4.57 16.96 -11.15
N PHE A 247 4.39 16.32 -9.99
CA PHE A 247 4.87 14.97 -9.74
C PHE A 247 3.76 13.93 -9.83
N GLU A 248 2.65 14.15 -9.13
CA GLU A 248 1.49 13.27 -9.11
C GLU A 248 0.24 14.08 -8.77
N ASP A 249 -0.88 13.76 -9.42
CA ASP A 249 -2.16 14.40 -9.14
C ASP A 249 -2.71 13.92 -7.79
N PRO A 250 -3.47 14.74 -7.04
CA PRO A 250 -4.11 14.34 -5.79
C PRO A 250 -5.37 13.47 -6.05
N ALA A 251 -5.25 12.47 -6.91
CA ALA A 251 -6.31 11.53 -7.25
C ALA A 251 -6.13 10.18 -6.54
N SER A 252 -7.22 9.41 -6.46
CA SER A 252 -7.16 8.00 -6.03
C SER A 252 -7.10 7.06 -7.22
N LEU A 253 -6.37 5.97 -7.04
CA LEU A 253 -6.51 4.80 -7.91
C LEU A 253 -7.93 4.25 -7.76
N ASP A 254 -8.59 4.01 -8.88
CA ASP A 254 -9.78 3.18 -8.97
C ASP A 254 -9.65 2.30 -10.22
N ALA A 255 -9.36 1.02 -9.99
CA ALA A 255 -9.23 0.01 -11.04
C ALA A 255 -10.43 -0.96 -11.05
N SER A 256 -11.57 -0.56 -10.48
CA SER A 256 -12.76 -1.42 -10.41
C SER A 256 -13.27 -1.88 -11.79
N GLU A 257 -13.20 -1.01 -12.80
CA GLU A 257 -13.56 -1.34 -14.18
C GLU A 257 -12.56 -2.30 -14.86
N LEU A 258 -11.33 -2.37 -14.34
CA LEU A 258 -10.25 -3.21 -14.89
C LEU A 258 -10.22 -4.61 -14.27
N LEU A 259 -11.06 -4.92 -13.29
CA LEU A 259 -11.10 -6.23 -12.62
C LEU A 259 -11.22 -7.42 -13.60
N PRO A 260 -12.07 -7.38 -14.65
CA PRO A 260 -12.13 -8.48 -15.62
C PRO A 260 -10.82 -8.67 -16.38
N ALA A 261 -10.16 -7.57 -16.77
CA ALA A 261 -8.91 -7.59 -17.50
C ALA A 261 -7.75 -8.08 -16.61
N LEU A 262 -7.71 -7.65 -15.34
CA LEU A 262 -6.73 -8.12 -14.34
C LEU A 262 -6.89 -9.62 -14.05
N SER A 263 -8.14 -10.10 -13.94
CA SER A 263 -8.43 -11.54 -13.80
C SER A 263 -7.90 -12.33 -14.99
N THR A 264 -8.16 -11.85 -16.21
CA THR A 264 -7.68 -12.48 -17.46
C THR A 264 -6.16 -12.43 -17.57
N ALA A 265 -5.53 -11.39 -17.03
CA ALA A 265 -4.08 -11.26 -16.97
C ALA A 265 -3.41 -12.22 -15.96
N GLY A 266 -4.18 -13.02 -15.19
CA GLY A 266 -3.64 -13.97 -14.21
C GLY A 266 -3.33 -13.36 -12.84
N VAL A 267 -3.87 -12.17 -12.53
CA VAL A 267 -3.71 -11.58 -11.20
C VAL A 267 -4.41 -12.46 -10.16
N THR A 268 -3.71 -12.74 -9.05
CA THR A 268 -4.22 -13.62 -7.99
C THR A 268 -4.80 -12.87 -6.80
N ALA A 269 -4.36 -11.64 -6.55
CA ALA A 269 -4.77 -10.83 -5.40
C ALA A 269 -4.94 -9.35 -5.74
N LEU A 270 -5.96 -8.74 -5.14
CA LEU A 270 -6.33 -7.34 -5.28
C LEU A 270 -6.10 -6.63 -3.96
N LYS A 271 -5.19 -5.66 -3.96
CA LYS A 271 -4.81 -4.89 -2.78
C LYS A 271 -5.54 -3.56 -2.72
N ILE A 272 -6.11 -3.26 -1.57
CA ILE A 272 -6.67 -1.94 -1.26
C ILE A 272 -5.66 -1.15 -0.40
N GLU A 273 -5.40 0.10 -0.75
CA GLU A 273 -4.68 1.04 0.11
C GLU A 273 -5.66 1.70 1.09
N GLY A 274 -5.20 2.04 2.30
CA GLY A 274 -6.00 2.85 3.20
C GLY A 274 -5.76 2.61 4.69
N ARG A 275 -4.54 2.24 5.12
CA ARG A 275 -4.26 1.98 6.55
C ARG A 275 -4.57 3.18 7.46
N GLN A 276 -4.54 4.40 6.91
CA GLN A 276 -4.85 5.63 7.65
C GLN A 276 -6.36 5.98 7.65
N ARG A 277 -7.20 5.20 6.96
CA ARG A 277 -8.62 5.50 6.80
C ARG A 277 -9.44 4.97 7.98
N SER A 278 -10.63 5.53 8.17
CA SER A 278 -11.52 5.16 9.26
C SER A 278 -12.05 3.73 9.11
N ARG A 279 -12.43 3.10 10.22
CA ARG A 279 -13.08 1.76 10.21
C ARG A 279 -14.31 1.70 9.30
N ALA A 280 -15.09 2.78 9.24
CA ALA A 280 -16.30 2.85 8.43
C ALA A 280 -15.97 2.88 6.93
N TYR A 281 -14.93 3.65 6.56
CA TYR A 281 -14.40 3.67 5.21
C TYR A 281 -13.90 2.28 4.80
N VAL A 282 -13.07 1.66 5.65
CA VAL A 282 -12.52 0.32 5.38
C VAL A 282 -13.66 -0.68 5.17
N ALA A 283 -14.62 -0.77 6.07
CA ALA A 283 -15.74 -1.70 5.94
C ALA A 283 -16.55 -1.48 4.65
N GLN A 284 -16.77 -0.23 4.25
CA GLN A 284 -17.50 0.08 3.02
C GLN A 284 -16.73 -0.34 1.76
N VAL A 285 -15.45 0.02 1.67
CA VAL A 285 -14.60 -0.34 0.53
C VAL A 285 -14.49 -1.86 0.41
N VAL A 286 -14.31 -2.57 1.53
CA VAL A 286 -14.23 -4.03 1.54
C VAL A 286 -15.53 -4.65 1.02
N ARG A 287 -16.70 -4.22 1.50
CA ARG A 287 -17.99 -4.73 1.00
C ARG A 287 -18.17 -4.51 -0.50
N ASN A 288 -17.82 -3.33 -0.98
CA ASN A 288 -17.96 -2.98 -2.40
C ASN A 288 -17.04 -3.86 -3.29
N PHE A 289 -15.76 -4.00 -2.93
CA PHE A 289 -14.85 -4.86 -3.68
C PHE A 289 -15.19 -6.34 -3.53
N ARG A 290 -15.70 -6.76 -2.37
CA ARG A 290 -16.17 -8.13 -2.16
C ARG A 290 -17.30 -8.46 -3.13
N ALA A 291 -18.30 -7.59 -3.23
CA ALA A 291 -19.41 -7.75 -4.18
C ALA A 291 -18.93 -7.72 -5.64
N ALA A 292 -17.92 -6.90 -5.97
CA ALA A 292 -17.33 -6.86 -7.30
C ALA A 292 -16.62 -8.17 -7.68
N VAL A 293 -15.81 -8.72 -6.78
CA VAL A 293 -15.11 -10.00 -6.98
C VAL A 293 -16.11 -11.15 -7.11
N GLU A 294 -17.13 -11.21 -6.25
CA GLU A 294 -18.17 -12.26 -6.32
C GLU A 294 -19.02 -12.15 -7.59
N ALA A 295 -19.30 -10.93 -8.07
CA ALA A 295 -19.99 -10.73 -9.33
C ALA A 295 -19.17 -11.26 -10.51
N LEU A 296 -17.88 -10.91 -10.57
CA LEU A 296 -16.98 -11.36 -11.62
C LEU A 296 -16.88 -12.88 -11.69
N GLU A 297 -16.82 -13.56 -10.54
CA GLU A 297 -16.76 -15.01 -10.45
C GLU A 297 -18.03 -15.71 -10.93
N GLN A 298 -19.18 -15.08 -10.70
CA GLN A 298 -20.48 -15.58 -11.14
C GLN A 298 -20.78 -15.20 -12.59
N GLY A 299 -19.82 -14.60 -13.31
CA GLY A 299 -20.00 -14.11 -14.68
C GLY A 299 -20.99 -12.92 -14.76
N ARG A 300 -21.27 -12.24 -13.65
CA ARG A 300 -22.14 -11.08 -13.58
C ARG A 300 -21.34 -9.79 -13.80
N PRO A 301 -21.97 -8.72 -14.33
CA PRO A 301 -21.32 -7.42 -14.43
C PRO A 301 -20.84 -6.91 -13.06
N VAL A 302 -19.65 -6.32 -13.03
CA VAL A 302 -19.14 -5.62 -11.85
C VAL A 302 -20.01 -4.37 -11.63
N PRO A 303 -20.54 -4.12 -10.41
CA PRO A 303 -21.39 -2.97 -10.18
C PRO A 303 -20.60 -1.65 -10.34
N ALA A 304 -21.11 -0.74 -11.16
CA ALA A 304 -20.46 0.55 -11.44
C ALA A 304 -20.70 1.57 -10.32
N GLY A 305 -19.79 2.55 -10.19
CA GLY A 305 -19.98 3.73 -9.32
C GLY A 305 -19.93 3.50 -7.81
N MET A 306 -19.63 2.28 -7.35
CA MET A 306 -19.64 1.93 -5.93
C MET A 306 -18.64 2.74 -5.08
N LEU A 307 -17.57 3.24 -5.70
CA LEU A 307 -16.43 3.85 -4.99
C LEU A 307 -16.30 5.35 -5.23
N ALA A 308 -17.13 5.95 -6.09
CA ALA A 308 -17.00 7.36 -6.50
C ALA A 308 -16.98 8.32 -5.29
N GLN A 309 -17.82 8.07 -4.27
CA GLN A 309 -17.90 8.87 -3.05
C GLN A 309 -16.71 8.65 -2.07
N LEU A 310 -15.85 7.67 -2.33
CA LEU A 310 -14.75 7.26 -1.45
C LEU A 310 -13.35 7.65 -2.01
N THR A 311 -13.32 8.35 -3.15
CA THR A 311 -12.10 8.81 -3.82
C THR A 311 -11.55 10.08 -3.17
N GLU A 312 -10.23 10.15 -3.02
CA GLU A 312 -9.53 11.37 -2.59
C GLU A 312 -9.71 12.47 -3.65
N GLY A 313 -10.06 13.68 -3.22
CA GLY A 313 -10.23 14.83 -4.13
C GLY A 313 -11.43 14.72 -5.08
N GLN A 314 -12.33 13.75 -4.89
CA GLN A 314 -13.45 13.45 -5.80
C GLN A 314 -13.02 13.16 -7.25
N SER A 315 -11.75 12.78 -7.44
CA SER A 315 -11.17 12.43 -8.72
C SER A 315 -10.54 11.04 -8.65
N ALA A 316 -10.82 10.24 -9.67
CA ALA A 316 -10.32 8.88 -9.82
C ALA A 316 -9.43 8.78 -11.06
N THR A 317 -8.41 7.94 -10.99
CA THR A 317 -7.56 7.59 -12.12
C THR A 317 -7.33 6.09 -12.16
N ALA A 318 -7.24 5.53 -13.36
CA ALA A 318 -6.76 4.16 -13.55
C ALA A 318 -5.23 4.07 -13.42
N GLY A 319 -4.54 5.21 -13.25
CA GLY A 319 -3.09 5.29 -13.16
C GLY A 319 -2.40 4.72 -14.40
N ALA A 320 -1.31 3.99 -14.19
CA ALA A 320 -0.52 3.40 -15.26
C ALA A 320 -1.22 2.25 -15.98
N TYR A 321 -2.31 1.69 -15.45
CA TYR A 321 -2.96 0.53 -16.06
C TYR A 321 -3.44 0.78 -17.49
N ASN A 322 -3.78 2.03 -17.83
CA ASN A 322 -4.21 2.45 -19.17
C ASN A 322 -3.11 3.12 -20.02
N LYS A 323 -1.91 3.41 -19.45
CA LYS A 323 -0.78 4.12 -20.11
C LYS A 323 -1.18 5.20 -21.12
N ILE A 324 -1.83 6.27 -20.64
CA ILE A 324 -2.27 7.40 -21.48
C ILE A 324 -1.09 8.33 -21.84
N TRP A 325 0.01 8.26 -21.08
CA TRP A 325 1.24 9.03 -21.28
C TRP A 325 2.21 8.20 -22.15
N ARG A 326 2.35 8.58 -23.42
CA ARG A 326 3.40 8.14 -24.34
C ARG A 326 4.08 9.35 -24.95
#